data_AF-A0A8X6J6V5-F1
#
_entry.id   AF-A0A8X6J6V5-F1
#
_cell.length_a   1.000
_cell.length_b   1.000
_cell.length_c   1.000
_cell.angle_alpha   90.00
_cell.angle_beta   90.00
_cell.angle_gamma   90.00
#
_symmetry.space_group_name_H-M   'P 1'
#
loop_
_entity.id
_entity.type
_entity.pdbx_description
1 polymer ?
#
loop_
_entity_poly.entity_id
_entity_poly.type
_entity_poly.pdbx_seq_one_letter_code
_entity_poly.pdbx_strand_id
1 'polypeptide(L)'
;MSDVYMDDLLTGADYLESGRKLQEQLVSLLRSAGRELHKWSASNPLLLPDSLCQDKDLSYSSSTETKTLGLLWKPHPDSFTFKISPMT
;
A
#
# COMPACT_ATOMS: atom_id res chain seq x y z
N MET A 1 15.64 -1.29 -8.47
CA MET A 1 14.68 -0.24 -8.91
C MET A 1 13.62 -0.90 -9.79
N SER A 2 12.81 -1.78 -9.20
CA SER A 2 11.70 -2.48 -9.86
C SER A 2 10.35 -2.16 -9.23
N ASP A 3 10.35 -1.39 -8.15
CA ASP A 3 9.25 -1.32 -7.19
C ASP A 3 8.41 -0.04 -7.38
N VAL A 4 8.83 0.84 -8.29
CA VAL A 4 8.14 2.07 -8.67
C VAL A 4 7.59 1.93 -10.08
N TYR A 5 6.30 2.17 -10.25
CA TYR A 5 5.64 2.29 -11.54
C TYR A 5 4.85 3.60 -11.60
N MET A 6 5.30 4.53 -12.44
CA MET A 6 4.73 5.89 -12.51
C MET A 6 4.66 6.53 -11.11
N ASP A 7 3.45 6.87 -10.64
CA ASP A 7 3.20 7.46 -9.33
C ASP A 7 2.96 6.41 -8.22
N ASP A 8 2.89 5.12 -8.57
CA ASP A 8 2.70 4.02 -7.63
C ASP A 8 4.04 3.44 -7.17
N LEU A 9 4.22 3.29 -5.86
CA LEU A 9 5.32 2.56 -5.26
C LEU A 9 4.75 1.33 -4.53
N LEU A 10 5.10 0.15 -5.03
CA LEU A 10 4.75 -1.14 -4.44
C LEU A 10 6.02 -1.84 -3.97
N THR A 11 6.22 -1.88 -2.65
CA THR A 11 7.37 -2.52 -2.04
C THR A 11 6.94 -3.43 -0.90
N GLY A 12 7.74 -4.45 -0.62
CA GLY A 12 7.45 -5.44 0.42
C GLY A 12 8.71 -5.93 1.14
N ALA A 13 8.51 -6.72 2.18
CA ALA A 13 9.57 -7.39 2.93
C ALA A 13 9.06 -8.74 3.47
N ASP A 14 9.99 -9.68 3.71
CA ASP A 14 9.64 -11.03 4.16
C ASP A 14 9.13 -11.07 5.61
N TYR A 15 9.46 -10.06 6.41
CA TYR A 15 9.13 -9.98 7.83
C TYR A 15 8.50 -8.65 8.20
N LEU A 16 7.58 -8.67 9.17
CA LEU A 16 6.86 -7.48 9.62
C LEU A 16 7.80 -6.36 10.11
N GLU A 17 8.83 -6.71 10.89
CA GLU A 17 9.81 -5.76 11.40
C GLU A 17 10.60 -5.09 10.26
N SER A 18 11.05 -5.87 9.29
CA SER A 18 11.73 -5.36 8.10
C SER A 18 10.81 -4.48 7.26
N GLY A 19 9.54 -4.86 7.12
CA GLY A 19 8.52 -4.06 6.44
C GLY A 19 8.27 -2.72 7.15
N ARG A 20 8.22 -2.72 8.49
CA ARG A 20 8.05 -1.49 9.27
C ARG A 20 9.24 -0.55 9.09
N LYS A 21 10.46 -1.08 9.21
CA LYS A 21 11.69 -0.31 8.99
C LYS A 21 11.73 0.28 7.57
N LEU A 22 11.34 -0.49 6.57
CA LEU A 22 11.28 -0.04 5.19
C LEU A 22 10.28 1.12 5.02
N GLN A 23 9.09 0.99 5.62
CA GLN A 23 8.08 2.03 5.61
C GLN A 23 8.60 3.32 6.27
N GLU A 24 9.25 3.24 7.43
CA GLU A 24 9.82 4.39 8.13
C GLU A 24 10.90 5.09 7.31
N GLN A 25 11.82 4.31 6.72
CA GLN A 25 12.87 4.82 5.84
C GLN A 25 12.28 5.55 4.63
N LEU A 26 11.24 4.97 4.03
CA LEU A 26 10.60 5.54 2.86
C LEU A 26 9.88 6.86 3.18
N VAL A 27 9.12 6.90 4.28
CA VAL A 27 8.46 8.13 4.75
C VAL A 27 9.50 9.22 5.02
N SER A 28 10.59 8.88 5.70
CA SER A 28 11.68 9.82 5.99
C SER A 28 12.31 10.36 4.72
N LEU A 29 12.61 9.48 3.75
CA LEU A 29 13.22 9.84 2.48
C LEU A 29 12.32 10.78 1.68
N LEU A 30 11.03 10.47 1.54
CA LEU A 30 10.10 11.30 0.78
C LEU A 30 9.90 12.67 1.44
N ARG A 31 9.78 12.71 2.78
CA ARG A 31 9.73 13.98 3.52
C ARG A 31 10.97 14.84 3.31
N SER A 32 12.16 14.22 3.29
CA SER A 32 13.41 14.94 3.01
C SER A 32 13.45 15.56 1.60
N ALA A 33 12.73 14.96 0.66
CA ALA A 33 12.54 15.46 -0.70
C ALA A 33 11.33 16.42 -0.85
N GLY A 34 10.67 16.80 0.24
CA GLY A 34 9.48 17.66 0.23
C GLY A 34 8.24 16.98 -0.37
N ARG A 35 8.19 15.64 -0.37
CA ARG A 35 7.09 14.83 -0.88
C ARG A 35 6.44 14.04 0.25
N GLU A 36 5.18 13.68 0.05
CA GLU A 36 4.43 12.84 0.99
C GLU A 36 3.62 11.79 0.22
N LEU A 37 3.48 10.60 0.80
CA LEU A 37 2.57 9.58 0.28
C LEU A 37 1.17 9.83 0.83
N HIS A 38 0.26 10.17 -0.07
CA HIS A 38 -1.12 10.53 0.29
C HIS A 38 -2.07 9.33 0.35
N LYS A 39 -1.69 8.17 -0.17
CA LYS A 39 -2.51 6.95 -0.15
C LYS A 39 -1.66 5.77 0.30
N TRP A 40 -2.05 5.17 1.42
CA TRP A 40 -1.39 3.99 1.97
C TRP A 40 -2.29 2.77 1.89
N SER A 41 -1.70 1.63 1.55
CA SER A 41 -2.34 0.33 1.58
C SER A 41 -1.27 -0.69 1.93
N ALA A 42 -1.59 -1.61 2.85
CA ALA A 42 -0.62 -2.58 3.35
C ALA A 42 -1.31 -3.92 3.61
N SER A 43 -0.58 -5.02 3.37
CA SER A 43 -1.09 -6.37 3.62
C SER A 43 -1.24 -6.69 5.10
N ASN A 44 -0.56 -5.93 5.97
CA ASN A 44 -0.72 -5.96 7.40
C ASN A 44 -0.98 -4.54 7.94
N PRO A 45 -2.04 -4.31 8.73
CA PRO A 45 -2.34 -2.99 9.30
C PRO A 45 -1.21 -2.39 10.15
N LEU A 46 -0.36 -3.23 10.76
CA LEU A 46 0.79 -2.80 11.56
C LEU A 46 1.91 -2.14 10.73
N LEU A 47 1.84 -2.22 9.40
CA LEU A 47 2.77 -1.56 8.48
C LEU A 47 2.29 -0.15 8.07
N LEU A 48 1.08 0.25 8.46
CA LEU A 48 0.59 1.60 8.16
C LEU A 48 1.34 2.63 9.03
N PRO A 49 1.60 3.85 8.50
CA PRO A 49 2.17 4.93 9.30
C PRO A 49 1.33 5.22 10.54
N ASP A 50 1.98 5.50 11.67
CA ASP A 50 1.30 5.81 12.95
C ASP A 50 0.30 6.98 12.82
N SER A 51 0.55 7.93 11.91
CA SER A 51 -0.36 9.04 11.62
C SER A 51 -1.69 8.60 11.01
N LEU A 52 -1.72 7.46 10.32
CA LEU A 52 -2.94 6.87 9.74
C LEU A 52 -3.59 5.84 10.67
N CYS A 53 -2.87 5.30 11.66
CA CYS A 53 -3.46 4.45 12.70
C CYS A 53 -4.44 5.21 13.60
N GLN A 54 -4.31 6.53 13.74
CA GLN A 54 -5.23 7.37 14.52
C GLN A 54 -6.48 7.76 13.73
N ASP A 55 -6.34 7.88 12.41
CA ASP A 55 -7.40 8.29 11.50
C ASP A 55 -8.05 7.04 10.87
N LYS A 56 -8.91 6.38 11.66
CA LYS A 56 -9.59 5.13 11.27
C LYS A 56 -10.38 5.24 9.96
N ASP A 57 -10.67 6.46 9.50
CA ASP A 57 -11.43 6.74 8.27
C ASP A 57 -10.55 6.94 7.02
N LEU A 58 -9.24 7.20 7.13
CA LEU A 58 -8.47 7.69 5.98
C LEU A 58 -7.81 6.64 5.09
N SER A 59 -7.64 5.39 5.51
CA SER A 59 -7.09 4.37 4.58
C SER A 59 -7.30 2.91 4.96
N TYR A 60 -8.01 2.62 6.06
CA TYR A 60 -8.47 1.25 6.30
C TYR A 60 -9.81 1.02 5.60
N SER A 61 -9.79 1.04 4.26
CA SER A 61 -10.84 0.36 3.51
C SER A 61 -10.64 -1.14 3.74
N SER A 62 -11.15 -1.64 4.85
CA SER A 62 -11.42 -3.07 5.05
C SER A 62 -12.36 -3.63 3.98
N SER A 63 -12.95 -2.77 3.14
CA SER A 63 -13.61 -3.09 1.88
C SER A 63 -12.62 -3.41 0.74
N THR A 64 -11.92 -4.52 0.97
CA THR A 64 -11.66 -5.64 0.05
C THR A 64 -10.82 -5.46 -1.22
N GLU A 65 -10.76 -4.33 -1.93
CA GLU A 65 -10.13 -4.27 -3.27
C GLU A 65 -9.59 -2.87 -3.64
N THR A 66 -8.27 -2.69 -3.73
CA THR A 66 -7.62 -1.46 -4.22
C THR A 66 -7.15 -1.64 -5.65
N LYS A 67 -7.56 -0.77 -6.59
CA LYS A 67 -7.03 -0.81 -7.96
C LYS A 67 -5.56 -0.39 -7.96
N THR A 68 -4.69 -1.26 -8.48
CA THR A 68 -3.25 -1.04 -8.60
C THR A 68 -2.82 -1.61 -9.95
N LEU A 69 -2.17 -0.81 -10.80
CA LEU A 69 -1.68 -1.25 -12.12
C LEU A 69 -2.74 -1.87 -13.06
N GLY A 70 -4.01 -1.44 -12.95
CA GLY A 70 -5.12 -2.01 -13.71
C GLY A 70 -5.66 -3.34 -13.16
N LEU A 71 -5.08 -3.87 -12.08
CA LEU A 71 -5.53 -5.04 -11.34
C LEU A 71 -6.22 -4.60 -10.04
N LEU A 72 -6.97 -5.52 -9.42
CA LEU A 72 -7.54 -5.34 -8.08
C LEU A 72 -6.59 -6.02 -7.08
N TRP A 73 -5.97 -5.27 -6.18
CA TRP A 73 -5.19 -5.84 -5.09
C TRP A 73 -6.07 -6.00 -3.85
N LYS A 74 -6.01 -7.18 -3.24
CA LYS A 74 -6.58 -7.49 -1.93
C LYS A 74 -5.43 -7.52 -0.93
N PRO A 75 -5.25 -6.46 -0.10
CA PRO A 75 -4.15 -6.42 0.85
C PRO A 75 -4.19 -7.60 1.83
N HIS A 76 -5.39 -8.07 2.16
CA HIS A 76 -5.58 -9.30 2.91
C HIS A 76 -6.46 -10.25 2.06
N PRO A 77 -5.92 -11.36 1.50
CA PRO A 77 -4.72 -12.11 1.91
C PRO A 77 -3.42 -11.81 1.12
N ASP A 78 -3.23 -10.60 0.61
CA ASP A 78 -2.14 -10.21 -0.30
C ASP A 78 -2.21 -10.92 -1.67
N SER A 79 -3.23 -10.57 -2.45
CA SER A 79 -3.47 -11.19 -3.75
C SER A 79 -3.96 -10.19 -4.79
N PHE A 80 -3.54 -10.35 -6.04
CA PHE A 80 -4.09 -9.60 -7.17
C PHE A 80 -5.20 -10.40 -7.85
N THR A 81 -6.31 -9.72 -8.18
CA THR A 81 -7.48 -10.27 -8.84
C THR A 81 -7.92 -9.36 -10.00
N PHE A 82 -8.76 -9.89 -10.88
CA PHE A 82 -9.41 -9.12 -11.94
C PHE A 82 -10.85 -9.59 -12.10
N LYS A 83 -11.75 -8.70 -12.50
CA LYS A 83 -13.17 -9.02 -12.75
C LYS A 83 -13.36 -9.27 -14.24
N ILE A 84 -13.88 -10.44 -14.59
CA ILE A 84 -14.31 -10.74 -15.96
C ILE A 84 -15.81 -10.47 -16.03
N SER A 85 -16.22 -9.53 -16.87
CA SER A 85 -17.63 -9.37 -17.24
C SER A 85 -17.94 -10.31 -18.40
N PRO A 86 -18.98 -11.14 -18.33
CA PRO A 86 -19.43 -11.90 -19.49
C PRO A 86 -19.81 -10.93 -20.62
N MET A 87 -19.35 -11.20 -21.84
CA MET A 87 -19.90 -10.52 -23.01
C MET A 87 -21.27 -11.16 -23.30
N THR A 88 -22.35 -10.44 -23.01
CA THR A 88 -23.69 -10.73 -23.55
C THR A 88 -23.83 -10.16 -24.95
#